data_AF-A0A520QCM8-F1
#
_entry.id   AF-A0A520QCM8-F1
#
_cell.length_a   1.000
_cell.length_b   1.000
_cell.length_c   1.000
_cell.angle_alpha   90.00
_cell.angle_beta   90.00
_cell.angle_gamma   90.00
#
_symmetry.space_group_name_H-M   'P 1'
#
loop_
_entity.id
_entity.type
_entity.pdbx_description
1 polymer ?
#
loop_
_entity_poly.entity_id
_entity_poly.type
_entity_poly.pdbx_seq_one_letter_code
_entity_poly.pdbx_strand_id
1 'polypeptide(L)'
;MEESKYKNLYEVKGEDGNVYGPESDSTIRRWYFEKRLNAQSLIRRVGDTDWRQVLAYKEFKVSANEIVSPLSKPGVIFWYRIYCSFSGVFVGLLVLLFLVLRSLPDMEQNMSPSNFDEFQITSLLMVVIGIPCAIFYFSCSFMTYRGWHWVLGLISIGLGMTGCCLPACIPLLIFWVKPETKHWLNRNE
;
A
#
# COMPACT_ATOMS: atom_id res chain seq x y z
N MET A 1 53.19 3.29 -9.23
CA MET A 1 52.64 1.96 -8.88
C MET A 1 51.37 2.12 -8.01
N GLU A 2 50.45 3.02 -8.38
CA GLU A 2 49.30 3.38 -7.52
C GLU A 2 47.93 3.14 -8.18
N GLU A 3 47.90 2.92 -9.50
CA GLU A 3 46.66 2.72 -10.27
C GLU A 3 45.99 1.35 -10.03
N SER A 4 46.70 0.32 -9.54
CA SER A 4 46.10 -1.01 -9.39
C SER A 4 45.14 -1.11 -8.20
N LYS A 5 45.26 -0.22 -7.20
CA LYS A 5 44.42 -0.24 -5.99
C LYS A 5 42.99 0.22 -6.25
N TYR A 6 42.78 1.08 -7.26
CA TYR A 6 41.47 1.66 -7.59
C TYR A 6 40.67 0.85 -8.62
N LYS A 7 41.29 -0.11 -9.29
CA LYS A 7 40.67 -0.88 -10.38
C LYS A 7 39.43 -1.67 -9.93
N ASN A 8 39.30 -1.93 -8.63
CA ASN A 8 38.21 -2.70 -8.01
C ASN A 8 37.43 -1.89 -6.96
N LEU A 9 37.58 -0.56 -6.94
CA LEU A 9 36.82 0.33 -6.07
C LEU A 9 35.67 0.96 -6.86
N TYR A 10 34.51 0.98 -6.24
CA TYR A 10 33.25 1.43 -6.83
C TYR A 10 32.58 2.46 -5.94
N GLU A 11 31.97 3.44 -6.57
CA GLU A 11 31.03 4.37 -5.94
C GLU A 11 29.62 3.98 -6.35
N VAL A 12 28.69 4.14 -5.43
CA VAL A 12 27.27 3.80 -5.58
C VAL A 12 26.47 5.08 -5.43
N LYS A 13 25.54 5.31 -6.37
CA LYS A 13 24.57 6.39 -6.24
C LYS A 13 23.29 5.85 -5.59
N GLY A 14 22.95 6.40 -4.44
CA GLY A 14 21.69 6.08 -3.77
C GLY A 14 20.48 6.65 -4.50
N GLU A 15 19.29 6.13 -4.18
CA GLU A 15 18.02 6.69 -4.66
C GLU A 15 17.79 8.12 -4.15
N ASP A 16 18.41 8.47 -3.03
CA ASP A 16 18.47 9.81 -2.44
C ASP A 16 19.34 10.80 -3.24
N GLY A 17 20.02 10.33 -4.30
CA GLY A 17 20.92 11.13 -5.11
C GLY A 17 22.32 11.31 -4.53
N ASN A 18 22.58 10.81 -3.32
CA ASN A 18 23.88 10.87 -2.67
C ASN A 18 24.83 9.81 -3.24
N VAL A 19 26.13 10.10 -3.17
CA VAL A 19 27.20 9.19 -3.62
C VAL A 19 27.86 8.55 -2.40
N TYR A 20 27.87 7.23 -2.38
CA TYR A 20 28.44 6.40 -1.32
C TYR A 20 29.65 5.63 -1.84
N GLY A 21 30.72 5.58 -1.06
CA GLY A 21 31.97 4.90 -1.43
C GLY A 21 33.20 5.74 -1.09
N PRO A 22 34.39 5.31 -1.54
CA PRO A 22 34.65 4.17 -2.43
C PRO A 22 34.66 2.80 -1.71
N GLU A 23 34.03 1.80 -2.33
CA GLU A 23 33.88 0.44 -1.79
C GLU A 23 34.42 -0.65 -2.71
N SER A 24 34.84 -1.78 -2.15
CA SER A 24 35.42 -2.88 -2.96
C SER A 24 34.37 -3.69 -3.73
N ASP A 25 34.78 -4.34 -4.83
CA ASP A 25 33.94 -5.32 -5.56
C ASP A 25 33.27 -6.34 -4.63
N SER A 26 34.00 -6.84 -3.63
CA SER A 26 33.47 -7.80 -2.64
C SER A 26 32.35 -7.18 -1.79
N THR A 27 32.47 -5.90 -1.42
CA THR A 27 31.43 -5.17 -0.69
C THR A 27 30.20 -5.00 -1.58
N ILE A 28 30.38 -4.61 -2.84
CA ILE A 28 29.28 -4.43 -3.79
C ILE A 28 28.52 -5.73 -4.02
N ARG A 29 29.23 -6.86 -4.19
CA ARG A 29 28.59 -8.19 -4.26
C ARG A 29 27.82 -8.52 -3.00
N ARG A 30 28.40 -8.27 -1.83
CA ARG A 30 27.73 -8.52 -0.56
C ARG A 30 26.44 -7.69 -0.45
N TRP A 31 26.47 -6.41 -0.78
CA TRP A 31 25.28 -5.56 -0.77
C TRP A 31 24.23 -5.99 -1.79
N TYR A 32 24.65 -6.53 -2.93
CA TYR A 32 23.75 -7.17 -3.89
C TYR A 32 23.06 -8.41 -3.28
N PHE A 33 23.82 -9.31 -2.66
CA PHE A 33 23.27 -10.49 -1.98
C PHE A 33 22.36 -10.14 -0.79
N GLU A 34 22.68 -9.06 -0.07
CA GLU A 34 21.88 -8.51 1.03
C GLU A 34 20.63 -7.74 0.55
N LYS A 35 20.37 -7.67 -0.77
CA LYS A 35 19.28 -6.89 -1.38
C LYS A 35 19.30 -5.39 -1.06
N ARG A 36 20.47 -4.85 -0.70
CA ARG A 36 20.70 -3.41 -0.51
C ARG A 36 20.94 -2.71 -1.84
N LEU A 37 21.52 -3.43 -2.81
CA LEU A 37 21.61 -3.02 -4.20
C LEU A 37 20.75 -3.94 -5.05
N ASN A 38 20.21 -3.39 -6.13
CA ASN A 38 19.49 -4.14 -7.17
C ASN A 38 20.27 -4.08 -8.49
N ALA A 39 19.84 -4.86 -9.49
CA ALA A 39 20.51 -4.93 -10.80
C ALA A 39 20.55 -3.58 -11.56
N GLN A 40 19.62 -2.67 -11.26
CA GLN A 40 19.48 -1.35 -11.89
C GLN A 40 20.23 -0.24 -11.11
N SER A 41 20.77 -0.53 -9.93
CA SER A 41 21.46 0.44 -9.10
C SER A 41 22.64 1.02 -9.87
N LEU A 42 22.85 2.32 -9.75
CA LEU A 42 23.90 3.03 -10.47
C LEU A 42 25.20 2.94 -9.68
N ILE A 43 26.20 2.33 -10.28
CA ILE A 43 27.55 2.27 -9.75
C ILE A 43 28.53 2.79 -10.81
N ARG A 44 29.67 3.29 -10.36
CA ARG A 44 30.78 3.63 -11.24
C ARG A 44 32.08 3.19 -10.61
N ARG A 45 33.11 2.95 -11.42
CA ARG A 45 34.45 2.74 -10.86
C ARG A 45 35.01 4.08 -10.41
N VAL A 46 35.81 4.04 -9.35
CA VAL A 46 36.54 5.23 -8.90
C VAL A 46 37.49 5.66 -10.03
N GLY A 47 37.25 6.86 -10.56
CA GLY A 47 37.98 7.42 -11.71
C GLY A 47 37.16 7.47 -13.01
N ASP A 48 36.03 6.76 -13.10
CA ASP A 48 35.11 6.87 -14.23
C ASP A 48 34.14 8.04 -14.04
N THR A 49 33.78 8.73 -15.12
CA THR A 49 32.75 9.78 -15.12
C THR A 49 31.34 9.21 -15.27
N ASP A 50 31.21 8.04 -15.91
CA ASP A 50 29.92 7.50 -16.31
C ASP A 50 29.35 6.54 -15.27
N TRP A 51 28.12 6.83 -14.84
CA TRP A 51 27.32 5.92 -14.02
C TRP A 51 26.76 4.79 -14.89
N ARG A 52 26.96 3.54 -14.45
CA ARG A 52 26.46 2.35 -15.14
C ARG A 52 25.68 1.47 -14.17
N GLN A 53 24.71 0.72 -14.67
CA GLN A 53 23.95 -0.21 -13.83
C GLN A 53 24.85 -1.35 -13.34
N VAL A 54 24.59 -1.89 -12.14
CA VAL A 54 25.32 -3.05 -11.59
C VAL A 54 25.38 -4.20 -12.61
N LEU A 55 24.31 -4.43 -13.36
CA LEU A 55 24.25 -5.47 -14.38
C LEU A 55 25.19 -5.26 -15.58
N ALA A 56 25.56 -4.01 -15.88
CA ALA A 56 26.50 -3.72 -16.97
C ALA A 56 27.90 -4.29 -16.69
N TYR A 57 28.23 -4.54 -15.42
CA TYR A 57 29.49 -5.12 -15.01
C TYR A 57 29.38 -6.65 -14.96
N LYS A 58 29.90 -7.31 -16.01
CA LYS A 58 29.99 -8.77 -16.12
C LYS A 58 30.66 -9.44 -14.91
N GLU A 59 31.52 -8.70 -14.22
CA GLU A 59 32.25 -9.15 -13.04
C GLU A 59 31.31 -9.63 -11.94
N PHE A 60 30.17 -8.97 -11.74
CA PHE A 60 29.23 -9.32 -10.66
C PHE A 60 28.38 -10.57 -10.94
N LYS A 61 28.50 -11.16 -12.15
CA LYS A 61 27.73 -12.35 -12.58
C LYS A 61 26.22 -12.22 -12.30
N VAL A 62 25.71 -10.99 -12.34
CA VAL A 62 24.30 -10.70 -12.14
C VAL A 62 23.53 -11.23 -13.34
N SER A 63 22.56 -12.11 -13.09
CA SER A 63 21.74 -12.70 -14.15
C SER A 63 20.80 -11.65 -14.73
N ALA A 64 20.75 -11.55 -16.06
CA ALA A 64 19.77 -10.73 -16.79
C ALA A 64 18.31 -11.08 -16.46
N ASN A 65 18.04 -12.25 -15.86
CA ASN A 65 16.72 -12.57 -15.35
C ASN A 65 16.29 -11.75 -14.13
N GLU A 66 17.20 -11.00 -13.47
CA GLU A 66 16.86 -10.10 -12.36
C GLU A 66 16.54 -8.66 -12.82
N ILE A 67 16.62 -8.37 -14.13
CA ILE A 67 16.31 -7.04 -14.73
C ILE A 67 14.86 -6.61 -14.49
N VAL A 68 13.98 -7.56 -14.23
CA VAL A 68 12.56 -7.33 -14.08
C VAL A 68 12.14 -7.98 -12.77
N SER A 69 12.40 -7.30 -11.65
CA SER A 69 11.28 -7.21 -10.72
C SER A 69 10.37 -6.16 -11.33
N PRO A 70 9.34 -6.53 -12.14
CA PRO A 70 8.29 -5.56 -12.39
C PRO A 70 7.85 -5.11 -11.00
N LEU A 71 7.54 -3.83 -10.80
CA LEU A 71 6.99 -3.32 -9.55
C LEU A 71 5.80 -4.22 -9.18
N SER A 72 6.08 -5.25 -8.41
CA SER A 72 5.22 -6.42 -8.36
C SER A 72 4.04 -5.92 -7.57
N LYS A 73 2.85 -6.00 -8.17
CA LYS A 73 1.66 -5.37 -7.60
C LYS A 73 1.61 -5.76 -6.12
N PRO A 74 1.72 -4.79 -5.19
CA PRO A 74 1.83 -5.12 -3.78
C PRO A 74 0.64 -5.97 -3.37
N GLY A 75 0.90 -7.12 -2.75
CA GLY A 75 -0.16 -8.05 -2.34
C GLY A 75 -1.21 -7.39 -1.44
N VAL A 76 -0.81 -6.34 -0.70
CA VAL A 76 -1.70 -5.52 0.13
C VAL A 76 -2.82 -4.86 -0.67
N ILE A 77 -2.62 -4.49 -1.94
CA ILE A 77 -3.67 -3.90 -2.79
C ILE A 77 -4.80 -4.90 -3.02
N PHE A 78 -4.47 -6.19 -3.15
CA PHE A 78 -5.48 -7.23 -3.30
C PHE A 78 -6.29 -7.40 -2.01
N TRP A 79 -5.61 -7.51 -0.86
CA TRP A 79 -6.25 -7.63 0.45
C TRP A 79 -7.08 -6.40 0.81
N TYR A 80 -6.60 -5.21 0.47
CA TYR A 80 -7.32 -3.95 0.61
C TYR A 80 -8.65 -3.97 -0.17
N ARG A 81 -8.66 -4.45 -1.42
CA ARG A 81 -9.90 -4.55 -2.21
C ARG A 81 -10.89 -5.56 -1.62
N ILE A 82 -10.40 -6.69 -1.11
CA ILE A 82 -11.24 -7.65 -0.39
C ILE A 82 -11.86 -6.97 0.84
N TYR A 83 -11.04 -6.29 1.63
CA TYR A 83 -11.47 -5.55 2.81
C TYR A 83 -12.53 -4.50 2.48
N CYS A 84 -12.30 -3.64 1.48
CA CYS A 84 -13.25 -2.61 1.07
C CYS A 84 -14.54 -3.20 0.51
N SER A 85 -14.46 -4.29 -0.27
CA SER A 85 -15.66 -4.96 -0.80
C SER A 85 -16.48 -5.59 0.32
N PHE A 86 -15.84 -6.33 1.22
CA PHE A 86 -16.51 -6.96 2.35
C PHE A 86 -17.14 -5.92 3.28
N SER A 87 -16.42 -4.85 3.60
CA SER A 87 -16.92 -3.75 4.43
C SER A 87 -18.07 -3.01 3.77
N GLY A 88 -17.96 -2.70 2.47
CA GLY A 88 -19.03 -2.04 1.71
C GLY A 88 -20.30 -2.89 1.62
N VAL A 89 -20.17 -4.19 1.36
CA VAL A 89 -21.31 -5.13 1.36
C VAL A 89 -21.92 -5.24 2.76
N PHE A 90 -21.11 -5.37 3.80
CA PHE A 90 -21.60 -5.45 5.17
C PHE A 90 -22.40 -4.20 5.56
N VAL A 91 -21.85 -3.00 5.31
CA VAL A 91 -22.56 -1.73 5.57
C VAL A 91 -23.83 -1.61 4.71
N GLY A 92 -23.77 -2.01 3.44
CA GLY A 92 -24.94 -2.02 2.55
C GLY A 92 -26.06 -2.96 3.01
N LEU A 93 -25.71 -4.15 3.52
CA LEU A 93 -26.66 -5.09 4.10
C LEU A 93 -27.27 -4.54 5.40
N LEU A 94 -26.49 -3.87 6.24
CA LEU A 94 -27.02 -3.19 7.43
C LEU A 94 -28.01 -2.08 7.05
N VAL A 95 -27.68 -1.24 6.06
CA VAL A 95 -28.59 -0.22 5.55
C VAL A 95 -29.89 -0.86 5.05
N LEU A 96 -29.80 -1.91 4.25
CA LEU A 96 -30.97 -2.62 3.73
C LEU A 96 -31.80 -3.23 4.86
N LEU A 97 -31.16 -3.85 5.87
CA LEU A 97 -31.84 -4.37 7.04
C LEU A 97 -32.62 -3.28 7.78
N PHE A 98 -32.00 -2.14 8.07
CA PHE A 98 -32.67 -1.03 8.76
C PHE A 98 -33.80 -0.41 7.92
N LEU A 99 -33.66 -0.35 6.60
CA LEU A 99 -34.75 0.07 5.70
C LEU A 99 -35.93 -0.91 5.72
N VAL A 100 -35.65 -2.22 5.70
CA VAL A 100 -36.68 -3.26 5.79
C VAL A 100 -37.37 -3.19 7.15
N LEU A 101 -36.62 -3.18 8.25
CA LEU A 101 -37.17 -3.10 9.61
C LEU A 101 -38.04 -1.85 9.80
N ARG A 102 -37.63 -0.71 9.24
CA ARG A 102 -38.41 0.53 9.26
C ARG A 102 -39.72 0.43 8.48
N SER A 103 -39.77 -0.43 7.45
CA SER A 103 -40.95 -0.60 6.59
C SER A 103 -41.97 -1.60 7.15
N LEU A 104 -41.64 -2.33 8.23
CA LEU A 104 -42.51 -3.33 8.83
C LEU A 104 -43.51 -2.68 9.80
N PRO A 105 -44.83 -2.81 9.58
CA PRO A 105 -45.86 -2.23 10.46
C PRO A 105 -45.92 -2.89 11.85
N ASP A 106 -45.48 -4.14 11.96
CA ASP A 106 -45.44 -4.88 13.24
C ASP A 106 -44.50 -4.24 14.27
N MET A 107 -43.49 -3.48 13.83
CA MET A 107 -42.53 -2.85 14.74
C MET A 107 -43.16 -1.73 15.56
N GLU A 108 -44.17 -1.05 15.00
CA GLU A 108 -44.92 0.02 15.67
C GLU A 108 -45.87 -0.53 16.74
N GLN A 109 -46.49 -1.69 16.48
CA GLN A 109 -47.45 -2.28 17.42
C GLN A 109 -46.80 -3.01 18.60
N ASN A 110 -45.61 -3.58 18.39
CA ASN A 110 -44.94 -4.41 19.40
C ASN A 110 -44.00 -3.64 20.33
N MET A 111 -43.80 -2.34 20.11
CA MET A 111 -42.83 -1.53 20.82
C MET A 111 -43.49 -0.39 21.62
N SER A 112 -42.98 -0.10 22.82
CA SER A 112 -43.40 1.09 23.58
C SER A 112 -43.12 2.37 22.78
N PRO A 113 -43.98 3.41 22.85
CA PRO A 113 -43.81 4.65 22.09
C PRO A 113 -42.41 5.28 22.23
N SER A 114 -41.85 5.31 23.44
CA SER A 114 -40.50 5.86 23.68
C SER A 114 -39.40 5.11 22.94
N ASN A 115 -39.47 3.77 22.92
CA ASN A 115 -38.47 2.92 22.28
C ASN A 115 -38.61 2.98 20.76
N PHE A 116 -39.84 3.16 20.26
CA PHE A 116 -40.12 3.30 18.84
C PHE A 116 -39.50 4.59 18.29
N ASP A 117 -39.61 5.72 19.00
CA ASP A 117 -38.97 6.98 18.61
C ASP A 117 -37.44 6.86 18.58
N GLU A 118 -36.83 6.22 19.59
CA GLU A 118 -35.38 5.95 19.60
C GLU A 118 -34.94 5.05 18.44
N PHE A 119 -35.73 4.01 18.12
CA PHE A 119 -35.49 3.15 16.98
C PHE A 119 -35.61 3.91 15.64
N GLN A 120 -36.62 4.78 15.51
CA GLN A 120 -36.83 5.61 14.32
C GLN A 120 -35.66 6.57 14.08
N ILE A 121 -35.15 7.21 15.13
CA ILE A 121 -33.99 8.11 15.06
C ILE A 121 -32.72 7.32 14.72
N THR A 122 -32.48 6.22 15.42
CA THR A 122 -31.28 5.40 15.24
C THR A 122 -31.23 4.78 13.85
N SER A 123 -32.35 4.24 13.36
CA SER A 123 -32.46 3.67 12.01
C SER A 123 -32.26 4.72 10.92
N LEU A 124 -32.83 5.93 11.10
CA LEU A 124 -32.63 7.03 10.17
C LEU A 124 -31.17 7.47 10.09
N LEU A 125 -30.52 7.66 11.25
CA LEU A 125 -29.09 8.00 11.32
C LEU A 125 -28.23 6.93 10.63
N MET A 126 -28.52 5.66 10.87
CA MET A 126 -27.78 4.54 10.28
C MET A 126 -27.93 4.48 8.76
N VAL A 127 -29.12 4.79 8.22
CA VAL A 127 -29.34 4.87 6.76
C VAL A 127 -28.60 6.08 6.17
N VAL A 128 -28.73 7.26 6.78
CA VAL A 128 -28.14 8.51 6.28
C VAL A 128 -26.61 8.45 6.27
N ILE A 129 -25.98 7.86 7.29
CA ILE A 129 -24.53 7.70 7.38
C ILE A 129 -24.06 6.45 6.62
N GLY A 130 -24.83 5.36 6.68
CA GLY A 130 -24.48 4.07 6.09
C GLY A 130 -24.42 4.09 4.57
N ILE A 131 -25.32 4.81 3.89
CA ILE A 131 -25.31 4.94 2.43
C ILE A 131 -24.00 5.56 1.90
N PRO A 132 -23.58 6.77 2.32
CA PRO A 132 -22.34 7.36 1.85
C PRO A 132 -21.11 6.52 2.24
N CYS A 133 -21.12 5.90 3.43
CA CYS A 133 -20.06 4.97 3.83
C CYS A 133 -19.97 3.74 2.91
N ALA A 134 -21.10 3.11 2.58
CA ALA A 134 -21.15 1.97 1.67
C ALA A 134 -20.64 2.35 0.27
N ILE A 135 -21.09 3.49 -0.26
CA ILE A 135 -20.65 4.03 -1.55
C ILE A 135 -19.14 4.30 -1.54
N PHE A 136 -18.63 4.90 -0.46
CA PHE A 136 -17.20 5.17 -0.29
C PHE A 136 -16.36 3.89 -0.33
N TYR A 137 -16.71 2.88 0.49
CA TYR A 137 -16.00 1.60 0.49
C TYR A 137 -16.09 0.87 -0.85
N PHE A 138 -17.25 0.91 -1.51
CA PHE A 138 -17.43 0.30 -2.82
C PHE A 138 -16.56 0.99 -3.87
N SER A 139 -16.54 2.33 -3.88
CA SER A 139 -15.71 3.14 -4.79
C SER A 139 -14.21 2.83 -4.62
N CYS A 140 -13.77 2.73 -3.37
CA CYS A 140 -12.39 2.35 -3.02
C CYS A 140 -11.98 0.94 -3.50
N SER A 141 -12.94 0.02 -3.74
CA SER A 141 -12.64 -1.32 -4.26
C SER A 141 -12.25 -1.34 -5.74
N PHE A 142 -12.76 -0.38 -6.53
CA PHE A 142 -12.58 -0.36 -7.99
C PHE A 142 -11.47 0.59 -8.45
N MET A 143 -11.23 1.70 -7.76
CA MET A 143 -10.25 2.69 -8.21
C MET A 143 -8.88 2.43 -7.56
N THR A 144 -7.83 2.16 -8.37
CA THR A 144 -6.52 1.71 -7.83
C THR A 144 -5.27 2.33 -8.46
N TYR A 145 -5.38 3.15 -9.51
CA TYR A 145 -4.19 3.59 -10.28
C TYR A 145 -3.83 5.07 -10.13
N ARG A 146 -4.20 5.74 -9.03
CA ARG A 146 -3.97 7.18 -8.87
C ARG A 146 -3.41 7.50 -7.49
N GLY A 147 -2.42 8.39 -7.38
CA GLY A 147 -1.75 8.72 -6.11
C GLY A 147 -2.65 9.19 -4.97
N TRP A 148 -3.81 9.77 -5.30
CA TRP A 148 -4.85 10.11 -4.32
C TRP A 148 -5.43 8.89 -3.59
N HIS A 149 -5.38 7.70 -4.20
CA HIS A 149 -5.86 6.45 -3.57
C HIS A 149 -5.04 6.04 -2.36
N TRP A 150 -3.78 6.46 -2.28
CA TRP A 150 -2.97 6.19 -1.09
C TRP A 150 -3.61 6.83 0.14
N VAL A 151 -4.09 8.06 -0.01
CA VAL A 151 -4.77 8.82 1.06
C VAL A 151 -6.14 8.22 1.33
N LEU A 152 -6.91 7.87 0.29
CA LEU A 152 -8.22 7.22 0.45
C LEU A 152 -8.12 5.89 1.21
N GLY A 153 -7.08 5.10 0.95
CA GLY A 153 -6.81 3.87 1.67
C GLY A 153 -6.56 4.12 3.16
N LEU A 154 -5.77 5.14 3.50
CA LEU A 154 -5.57 5.52 4.91
C LEU A 154 -6.86 5.97 5.59
N ILE A 155 -7.67 6.79 4.91
CA ILE A 155 -8.98 7.23 5.42
C ILE A 155 -9.89 6.02 5.66
N SER A 156 -9.95 5.08 4.71
CA SER A 156 -10.81 3.90 4.84
C SER A 156 -10.33 2.95 5.95
N ILE A 157 -9.01 2.72 6.09
CA ILE A 157 -8.46 1.88 7.14
C ILE A 157 -8.68 2.57 8.49
N GLY A 158 -8.50 3.89 8.56
CA GLY A 158 -8.83 4.73 9.71
C GLY A 158 -10.28 4.60 10.17
N LEU A 159 -11.21 4.70 9.22
CA LEU A 159 -12.64 4.50 9.48
C LEU A 159 -12.96 3.05 9.89
N GLY A 160 -12.21 2.07 9.40
CA GLY A 160 -12.30 0.68 9.85
C GLY A 160 -11.84 0.46 11.29
N MET A 161 -10.87 1.25 11.75
CA MET A 161 -10.35 1.18 13.12
C MET A 161 -11.30 1.75 14.16
N THR A 162 -12.24 2.63 13.79
CA THR A 162 -13.30 3.08 14.71
C THR A 162 -14.35 2.00 14.99
N GLY A 163 -14.31 0.88 14.25
CA GLY A 163 -15.14 -0.30 14.48
C GLY A 163 -14.39 -1.45 15.16
N CYS A 164 -14.97 -2.66 15.09
CA CYS A 164 -14.39 -3.88 15.68
C CYS A 164 -13.33 -4.58 14.80
N CYS A 165 -12.98 -4.02 13.63
CA CYS A 165 -12.15 -4.69 12.62
C CYS A 165 -10.62 -4.48 12.82
N LEU A 166 -10.16 -4.24 14.04
CA LEU A 166 -8.74 -3.99 14.35
C LEU A 166 -7.79 -5.10 13.86
N PRO A 167 -8.11 -6.41 14.00
CA PRO A 167 -7.22 -7.47 13.55
C PRO A 167 -6.92 -7.45 12.04
N ALA A 168 -7.85 -6.93 11.24
CA ALA A 168 -7.65 -6.78 9.79
C ALA A 168 -7.02 -5.43 9.44
N CYS A 169 -7.39 -4.36 10.14
CA CYS A 169 -6.91 -3.00 9.85
C CYS A 169 -5.42 -2.82 10.16
N ILE A 170 -4.92 -3.43 11.24
CA ILE A 170 -3.51 -3.27 11.67
C ILE A 170 -2.53 -3.83 10.61
N PRO A 171 -2.64 -5.10 10.15
CA PRO A 171 -1.78 -5.61 9.09
C PRO A 171 -1.91 -4.81 7.80
N LEU A 172 -3.14 -4.47 7.40
CA LEU A 172 -3.37 -3.66 6.20
C LEU A 172 -2.63 -2.32 6.28
N LEU A 173 -2.73 -1.60 7.40
CA LEU A 173 -2.04 -0.33 7.62
C LEU A 173 -0.51 -0.50 7.50
N ILE A 174 0.05 -1.51 8.17
CA ILE A 174 1.49 -1.77 8.17
C ILE A 174 2.00 -1.99 6.74
N PHE A 175 1.33 -2.83 5.95
CA PHE A 175 1.72 -3.09 4.57
C PHE A 175 1.37 -1.93 3.61
N TRP A 176 0.37 -1.11 3.93
CA TRP A 176 -0.04 0.04 3.14
C TRP A 176 0.96 1.20 3.19
N VAL A 177 1.58 1.42 4.35
CA VAL A 177 2.56 2.51 4.57
C VAL A 177 3.93 2.19 3.97
N LYS A 178 4.21 0.91 3.64
CA LYS A 178 5.49 0.51 3.03
C LYS A 178 5.81 1.28 1.75
N PRO A 179 7.10 1.55 1.48
CA PRO A 179 7.54 2.27 0.29
C PRO A 179 7.08 1.58 -1.00
N GLU A 180 7.04 0.25 -1.03
CA GLU A 180 6.53 -0.56 -2.15
C GLU A 180 5.14 -0.11 -2.63
N THR A 181 4.19 0.07 -1.68
CA THR A 181 2.81 0.49 -1.96
C THR A 181 2.75 1.96 -2.35
N LYS A 182 3.58 2.80 -1.71
CA LYS A 182 3.69 4.23 -2.01
C LYS A 182 4.18 4.47 -3.44
N HIS A 183 5.23 3.77 -3.86
CA HIS A 183 5.77 3.82 -5.23
C HIS A 183 4.76 3.26 -6.26
N TRP A 184 4.07 2.16 -5.94
CA TRP A 184 3.05 1.60 -6.83
C TRP A 184 1.89 2.56 -7.11
N LEU A 185 1.51 3.37 -6.12
CA LEU A 185 0.50 4.41 -6.26
C LEU A 185 1.04 5.73 -6.86
N ASN A 186 2.28 5.76 -7.37
CA ASN A 186 2.90 6.93 -7.97
C ASN A 186 2.98 8.13 -7.01
N ARG A 187 3.28 7.87 -5.73
CA ARG A 187 3.50 8.89 -4.71
C ARG A 187 5.01 9.03 -4.43
N ASN A 188 5.69 9.72 -5.34
CA ASN A 188 7.12 9.98 -5.27
C ASN A 188 7.36 11.23 -4.40
N GLU A 189 7.34 11.04 -3.09
CA GLU A 189 7.84 12.00 -2.09
C GLU A 189 8.92 11.32 -1.26
#